data_AF-A0A844HPG2-F1
#
_entry.id   AF-A0A844HPG2-F1
#
_cell.length_a   1.000
_cell.length_b   1.000
_cell.length_c   1.000
_cell.angle_alpha   90.00
_cell.angle_beta   90.00
_cell.angle_gamma   90.00
#
_symmetry.space_group_name_H-M   'P 1'
#
loop_
_entity.id
_entity.type
_entity.pdbx_description
1 polymer ?
#
loop_
_entity_poly.entity_id
_entity_poly.type
_entity_poly.pdbx_seq_one_letter_code
_entity_poly.pdbx_strand_id
1 'polypeptide(L)'
;MFCAVNAAARGQIRALAERWLATTRMSGVNLMALNPTRADRRIGSFSINTRTGLWADFATGDKGGDIVSFYAYLQGVSQIEAARELAKILGVRA
;
A
#
# COMPACT_ATOMS: atom_id res chain seq x y z
N MET A 1 -4.84 12.42 -12.44
CA MET A 1 -4.82 10.97 -12.18
C MET A 1 -4.34 10.62 -10.78
N PHE A 2 -3.03 10.49 -10.52
CA PHE A 2 -2.54 9.93 -9.25
C PHE A 2 -2.99 10.68 -8.00
N CYS A 3 -3.06 12.02 -8.00
CA CYS A 3 -3.46 12.78 -6.82
C CYS A 3 -4.88 12.46 -6.34
N ALA A 4 -5.84 12.34 -7.26
CA ALA A 4 -7.24 12.05 -6.91
C ALA A 4 -7.40 10.63 -6.34
N VAL A 5 -6.75 9.66 -6.99
CA VAL A 5 -6.75 8.26 -6.54
C VAL A 5 -6.06 8.13 -5.18
N ASN A 6 -4.89 8.74 -5.00
CA ASN A 6 -4.18 8.74 -3.72
C ASN A 6 -4.97 9.43 -2.60
N ALA A 7 -5.68 10.53 -2.89
CA ALA A 7 -6.52 11.20 -1.91
C ALA A 7 -7.70 10.32 -1.47
N ALA A 8 -8.39 9.71 -2.44
CA ALA A 8 -9.49 8.80 -2.16
C ALA A 8 -9.02 7.55 -1.38
N ALA A 9 -7.89 6.97 -1.79
CA ALA A 9 -7.32 5.80 -1.14
C ALA A 9 -6.84 6.11 0.28
N ARG A 10 -6.30 7.32 0.53
CA ARG A 10 -5.81 7.74 1.86
C ARG A 10 -6.91 7.75 2.90
N GLY A 11 -8.15 8.07 2.53
CA GLY A 11 -9.29 8.00 3.44
C GLY A 11 -9.62 6.58 3.93
N GLN A 12 -9.13 5.55 3.21
CA GLN A 12 -9.49 4.15 3.43
C GLN A 12 -8.25 3.23 3.51
N ILE A 13 -7.05 3.79 3.62
CA ILE A 13 -5.79 3.05 3.44
C ILE A 13 -5.63 1.89 4.41
N ARG A 14 -6.12 2.03 5.64
CA ARG A 14 -6.08 0.93 6.61
C ARG A 14 -6.89 -0.26 6.10
N ALA A 15 -8.16 -0.06 5.76
CA ALA A 15 -9.04 -1.13 5.28
C ALA A 15 -8.54 -1.74 3.97
N LEU A 16 -7.99 -0.91 3.07
CA LEU A 16 -7.37 -1.39 1.83
C LEU A 16 -6.13 -2.24 2.11
N ALA A 17 -5.22 -1.77 2.96
CA ALA A 17 -4.01 -2.51 3.30
C ALA A 17 -4.32 -3.82 4.04
N GLU A 18 -5.27 -3.83 4.98
CA GLU A 18 -5.75 -5.06 5.65
C GLU A 18 -6.42 -6.04 4.69
N ARG A 19 -7.01 -5.55 3.58
CA ARG A 19 -7.56 -6.42 2.53
C ARG A 19 -6.47 -6.99 1.61
N TRP A 20 -5.44 -6.22 1.32
CA TRP A 20 -4.36 -6.65 0.41
C TRP A 20 -3.30 -7.52 1.11
N LEU A 21 -3.22 -7.46 2.43
CA LEU A 21 -2.20 -8.12 3.23
C LEU A 21 -2.85 -9.13 4.18
N ALA A 22 -2.30 -10.34 4.27
CA ALA A 22 -2.93 -11.41 5.05
C ALA A 22 -2.82 -11.18 6.57
N THR A 23 -1.62 -10.89 7.08
CA THR A 23 -1.38 -10.72 8.52
C THR A 23 -0.79 -9.34 8.77
N THR A 24 -1.57 -8.51 9.47
CA THR A 24 -1.24 -7.11 9.73
C THR A 24 -1.21 -6.81 11.23
N ARG A 25 -0.37 -5.87 11.63
CA ARG A 25 -0.27 -5.36 13.00
C ARG A 25 -0.13 -3.84 12.98
N MET A 26 -0.93 -3.15 13.77
CA MET A 26 -0.78 -1.70 13.96
C MET A 26 0.37 -1.38 14.93
N SER A 27 1.15 -0.36 14.59
CA SER A 27 2.18 0.26 15.43
C SER A 27 2.08 1.78 15.30
N GLY A 28 1.30 2.39 16.19
CA GLY A 28 0.94 3.80 16.08
C GLY A 28 0.17 4.09 14.79
N VAL A 29 0.74 4.91 13.91
CA VAL A 29 0.15 5.23 12.59
C VAL A 29 0.59 4.28 11.48
N ASN A 30 1.55 3.39 11.74
CA ASN A 30 2.06 2.46 10.75
C ASN A 30 1.33 1.12 10.86
N LEU A 31 0.89 0.60 9.72
CA LEU A 31 0.42 -0.77 9.59
C LEU A 31 1.58 -1.62 9.08
N MET A 32 2.03 -2.55 9.92
CA MET A 32 3.08 -3.50 9.61
C MET A 32 2.47 -4.80 9.10
N ALA A 33 3.14 -5.48 8.17
CA ALA A 33 2.67 -6.76 7.65
C ALA A 33 3.85 -7.67 7.26
N LEU A 34 3.53 -8.91 6.89
CA LEU A 34 4.43 -9.71 6.07
C LEU A 34 4.41 -9.16 4.64
N ASN A 35 5.57 -9.02 4.02
CA ASN A 35 5.61 -8.60 2.61
C ASN A 35 5.23 -9.79 1.71
N PRO A 36 4.13 -9.70 0.93
CA PRO A 36 3.70 -10.81 0.08
C PRO A 36 4.63 -11.06 -1.11
N THR A 37 5.51 -10.11 -1.46
CA THR A 37 6.48 -10.27 -2.55
C THR A 37 7.77 -10.98 -2.10
N ARG A 38 7.87 -11.33 -0.80
CA ARG A 38 9.01 -12.07 -0.22
C ARG A 38 8.51 -13.29 0.55
N ALA A 39 9.36 -14.30 0.74
CA ALA A 39 9.08 -15.43 1.63
C ALA A 39 9.24 -15.05 3.11
N ASP A 40 8.48 -14.04 3.57
CA ASP A 40 8.58 -13.54 4.94
C ASP A 40 7.93 -14.49 5.95
N ARG A 41 8.48 -14.53 7.16
CA ARG A 41 7.95 -15.35 8.27
C ARG A 41 7.65 -14.52 9.52
N ARG A 42 8.09 -13.27 9.60
CA ARG A 42 7.90 -12.42 10.78
C ARG A 42 7.58 -10.99 10.37
N ILE A 43 6.53 -10.43 10.96
CA ILE A 43 6.20 -9.01 10.79
C ILE A 43 7.32 -8.17 11.40
N GLY A 44 7.89 -7.25 10.63
CA GLY A 44 8.95 -6.38 11.15
C GLY A 44 9.50 -5.37 10.16
N SER A 45 9.78 -5.77 8.92
CA SER A 45 10.45 -4.89 7.95
C SER A 45 9.50 -4.16 7.02
N PHE A 46 8.29 -4.67 6.80
CA PHE A 46 7.35 -4.11 5.85
C PHE A 46 6.24 -3.33 6.53
N SER A 47 6.09 -2.06 6.14
CA SER A 47 5.11 -1.17 6.75
C SER A 47 4.61 -0.09 5.81
N ILE A 48 3.38 0.35 6.04
CA ILE A 48 2.77 1.51 5.42
C ILE A 48 2.20 2.46 6.48
N ASN A 49 2.47 3.74 6.32
CA ASN A 49 1.91 4.79 7.16
C ASN A 49 0.46 5.08 6.73
N THR A 50 -0.49 4.84 7.63
CA THR A 50 -1.93 4.99 7.36
C THR A 50 -2.43 6.43 7.32
N ARG A 51 -1.56 7.43 7.60
CA ARG A 51 -1.87 8.86 7.46
C ARG A 51 -1.35 9.43 6.15
N THR A 52 -0.15 9.03 5.73
CA THR A 52 0.53 9.62 4.57
C THR A 52 0.48 8.74 3.33
N GLY A 53 0.40 7.42 3.49
CA GLY A 53 0.55 6.44 2.41
C GLY A 53 2.01 6.09 2.08
N LEU A 54 2.98 6.65 2.80
CA LEU A 54 4.39 6.28 2.68
C LEU A 54 4.59 4.85 3.14
N TRP A 55 5.36 4.06 2.39
CA TRP A 55 5.62 2.67 2.74
C TRP A 55 7.07 2.29 2.45
N ALA A 56 7.55 1.27 3.15
CA ALA A 56 8.88 0.71 2.94
C ALA A 56 8.93 -0.76 3.38
N ASP A 57 9.76 -1.55 2.69
CA ASP A 57 10.37 -2.78 3.20
C ASP A 57 11.82 -2.50 3.60
N PHE A 58 12.07 -2.36 4.90
CA PHE A 58 13.41 -2.08 5.43
C PHE A 58 14.42 -3.22 5.21
N ALA A 59 13.97 -4.41 4.82
CA ALA A 59 14.85 -5.54 4.58
C ALA A 59 15.33 -5.66 3.13
N THR A 60 14.65 -5.03 2.15
CA THR A 60 15.13 -4.91 0.75
C THR A 60 15.55 -3.49 0.39
N GLY A 61 15.04 -2.49 1.10
CA GLY A 61 15.16 -1.08 0.73
C GLY A 61 14.07 -0.60 -0.23
N ASP A 62 13.15 -1.47 -0.65
CA ASP A 62 11.98 -1.09 -1.45
C ASP A 62 11.14 -0.09 -0.67
N LYS A 63 10.68 0.97 -1.34
CA LYS A 63 9.88 2.02 -0.73
C LYS A 63 9.10 2.80 -1.76
N GLY A 64 8.05 3.46 -1.31
CA GLY A 64 7.26 4.34 -2.15
C GLY A 64 6.62 5.49 -1.40
N GLY A 65 6.31 6.52 -2.18
CA GLY A 65 5.83 7.81 -1.70
C GLY A 65 4.32 7.88 -1.47
N ASP A 66 3.57 6.89 -1.92
CA ASP A 66 2.11 6.96 -1.97
C ASP A 66 1.43 5.57 -2.07
N ILE A 67 0.10 5.59 -2.07
CA ILE A 67 -0.72 4.38 -2.02
C ILE A 67 -0.79 3.71 -3.41
N VAL A 68 -0.73 4.49 -4.49
CA VAL A 68 -0.64 3.94 -5.84
C VAL A 68 0.64 3.12 -6.02
N SER A 69 1.79 3.64 -5.60
CA SER A 69 3.07 2.91 -5.65
C SER A 69 3.08 1.71 -4.72
N PHE A 70 2.40 1.79 -3.57
CA PHE A 70 2.22 0.65 -2.68
C PHE A 70 1.44 -0.47 -3.36
N TYR A 71 0.29 -0.15 -3.94
CA TYR A 71 -0.54 -1.13 -4.64
C TYR A 71 0.18 -1.70 -5.86
N ALA A 72 0.87 -0.85 -6.63
CA ALA A 72 1.71 -1.27 -7.75
C ALA A 72 2.76 -2.30 -7.34
N TYR A 73 3.44 -2.06 -6.21
CA TYR A 73 4.42 -3.00 -5.65
C TYR A 73 3.79 -4.34 -5.27
N LEU A 74 2.65 -4.31 -4.59
CA LEU A 74 1.95 -5.52 -4.17
C LEU A 74 1.43 -6.36 -5.34
N GLN A 75 0.98 -5.73 -6.41
CA GLN A 75 0.44 -6.42 -7.60
C GLN A 75 1.51 -6.74 -8.66
N GLY A 76 2.71 -6.16 -8.56
CA GLY A 76 3.76 -6.31 -9.58
C GLY A 76 3.41 -5.63 -10.91
N VAL A 77 2.70 -4.51 -10.88
CA VAL A 77 2.23 -3.77 -12.08
C VAL A 77 2.80 -2.35 -12.13
N SER A 78 2.63 -1.66 -13.26
CA SER A 78 3.02 -0.25 -13.36
C SER A 78 2.14 0.65 -12.47
N GLN A 79 2.65 1.81 -12.07
CA GLN A 79 1.86 2.79 -11.29
C GLN A 79 0.61 3.28 -12.06
N ILE A 80 0.67 3.34 -13.40
CA ILE A 80 -0.48 3.73 -14.23
C ILE A 80 -1.58 2.67 -14.15
N GLU A 81 -1.23 1.39 -14.25
CA GLU A 81 -2.17 0.28 -14.10
C GLU A 81 -2.76 0.26 -12.69
N ALA A 82 -1.90 0.33 -11.67
CA ALA A 82 -2.32 0.41 -10.27
C ALA A 82 -3.31 1.55 -10.01
N ALA A 83 -3.06 2.74 -10.55
CA ALA A 83 -3.96 3.87 -10.39
C ALA A 83 -5.31 3.66 -11.08
N ARG A 84 -5.34 3.02 -12.25
CA ARG A 84 -6.58 2.67 -12.96
C ARG A 84 -7.39 1.64 -12.17
N GLU A 85 -6.74 0.64 -11.60
CA GLU A 85 -7.39 -0.38 -10.79
C GLU A 85 -7.94 0.21 -9.49
N LEU A 86 -7.13 0.99 -8.77
CA LEU A 86 -7.57 1.69 -7.56
C LEU A 86 -8.71 2.66 -7.86
N ALA A 87 -8.67 3.38 -8.98
CA ALA A 87 -9.76 4.28 -9.36
C ALA A 87 -11.09 3.53 -9.56
N LYS A 88 -11.06 2.34 -10.17
CA LYS A 88 -12.23 1.47 -10.32
C LYS A 88 -12.73 0.98 -8.96
N ILE A 89 -11.83 0.53 -8.09
CA ILE A 89 -12.16 0.05 -6.73
C ILE A 89 -12.82 1.17 -5.91
N LEU A 90 -12.32 2.40 -6.05
CA LEU A 90 -12.74 3.56 -5.25
C LEU A 90 -13.88 4.36 -5.90
N GLY A 91 -14.30 4.02 -7.13
CA GLY A 91 -15.32 4.75 -7.87
C GLY A 91 -14.94 6.20 -8.22
N VAL A 92 -13.64 6.49 -8.36
CA VAL A 92 -13.13 7.82 -8.70
C VAL A 92 -12.62 7.88 -10.13
N ARG A 93 -12.62 9.06 -10.75
CA ARG A 93 -12.01 9.24 -12.08
C ARG A 93 -10.50 9.22 -11.96
N ALA A 94 -9.88 8.36 -12.76
CA ALA A 94 -8.43 8.28 -12.93
C ALA A 94 -8.00 9.31 -13.99
#